data_AF-A0A964R133-F1
#
_entry.id   AF-A0A964R133-F1
#
_cell.length_a   1.000
_cell.length_b   1.000
_cell.length_c   1.000
_cell.angle_alpha   90.00
_cell.angle_beta   90.00
_cell.angle_gamma   90.00
#
_symmetry.space_group_name_H-M   'P 1'
#
loop_
_entity.id
_entity.type
_entity.pdbx_description
1 polymer ?
#
loop_
_entity_poly.entity_id
_entity_poly.type
_entity_poly.pdbx_seq_one_letter_code
_entity_poly.pdbx_strand_id
1 'polypeptide(L)'
;MAGSDMELVRVGAQQELGYAATRSKLAEVLEKILKAELIRLGWELEKTHDLNRLLQSLVERHSDILSVAEPLCDGLANVYFVDRYPGFDLDDPDWPKLRAQVEGVTALLETVKARLPAPTDTTPG
;
A
#
# COMPACT_ATOMS: atom_id res chain seq x y z
N MET A 1 -11.67 -4.27 -5.93
CA MET A 1 -11.69 -3.53 -4.63
C MET A 1 -10.47 -3.95 -3.84
N ALA A 2 -9.92 -3.09 -2.97
CA ALA A 2 -8.67 -3.35 -2.25
C ALA A 2 -8.61 -4.72 -1.53
N GLY A 3 -9.74 -5.24 -1.04
CA GLY A 3 -9.80 -6.58 -0.43
C GLY A 3 -9.51 -7.74 -1.40
N SER A 4 -10.07 -7.70 -2.62
CA SER A 4 -9.78 -8.70 -3.67
C SER A 4 -8.34 -8.59 -4.17
N ASP A 5 -7.80 -7.37 -4.23
CA ASP A 5 -6.42 -7.11 -4.62
C ASP A 5 -5.44 -7.65 -3.54
N MET A 6 -5.77 -7.52 -2.25
CA MET A 6 -4.97 -8.10 -1.15
C MET A 6 -4.94 -9.62 -1.16
N GLU A 7 -6.04 -10.29 -1.49
CA GLU A 7 -6.06 -11.76 -1.59
C GLU A 7 -5.13 -12.25 -2.70
N LEU A 8 -5.16 -11.59 -3.87
CA LEU A 8 -4.24 -11.88 -4.96
C LEU A 8 -2.78 -11.72 -4.53
N VAL A 9 -2.45 -10.63 -3.83
CA VAL A 9 -1.10 -10.37 -3.34
C VAL A 9 -0.66 -11.40 -2.29
N ARG A 10 -1.56 -11.79 -1.38
CA ARG A 10 -1.29 -12.82 -0.37
C ARG A 10 -0.95 -14.15 -1.02
N VAL A 11 -1.77 -14.62 -1.96
CA VAL A 11 -1.51 -15.85 -2.71
C VAL A 11 -0.21 -15.73 -3.50
N GLY A 12 0.03 -14.61 -4.17
CA GLY A 12 1.25 -14.34 -4.92
C GLY A 12 2.52 -14.40 -4.07
N ALA A 13 2.49 -13.85 -2.85
CA ALA A 13 3.63 -13.88 -1.92
C ALA A 13 3.82 -15.25 -1.25
N GLN A 14 2.73 -15.99 -0.98
CA GLN A 14 2.81 -17.34 -0.40
C GLN A 14 3.34 -18.36 -1.40
N GLN A 15 2.86 -18.29 -2.65
CA GLN A 15 3.23 -19.20 -3.72
C GLN A 15 4.43 -18.72 -4.55
N GLU A 16 5.05 -17.60 -4.14
CA GLU A 16 6.22 -17.02 -4.81
C GLU A 16 5.99 -16.75 -6.31
N LEU A 17 4.79 -16.29 -6.66
CA LEU A 17 4.37 -16.04 -8.04
C LEU A 17 4.78 -14.63 -8.44
N GLY A 18 5.72 -14.54 -9.39
CA GLY A 18 6.10 -13.30 -10.07
C GLY A 18 6.38 -12.14 -9.09
N TYR A 19 7.56 -12.15 -8.47
CA TYR A 19 7.94 -11.19 -7.42
C TYR A 19 7.64 -9.72 -7.78
N ALA A 20 8.06 -9.28 -8.97
CA ALA A 20 7.83 -7.92 -9.43
C ALA A 20 6.33 -7.59 -9.57
N ALA A 21 5.52 -8.54 -10.04
CA ALA A 21 4.08 -8.37 -10.20
C ALA A 21 3.38 -8.31 -8.84
N THR A 22 3.70 -9.22 -7.92
CA THR A 22 3.16 -9.26 -6.56
C THR A 22 3.54 -8.00 -5.79
N ARG A 23 4.80 -7.54 -5.88
CA ARG A 23 5.27 -6.29 -5.27
C ARG A 23 4.57 -5.06 -5.85
N SER A 24 4.42 -4.99 -7.17
CA SER A 24 3.73 -3.88 -7.83
C SER A 24 2.26 -3.81 -7.42
N LYS A 25 1.59 -4.97 -7.36
CA LYS A 25 0.20 -5.04 -6.90
C LYS A 25 0.08 -4.65 -5.41
N LEU A 26 1.02 -5.05 -4.56
CA LEU A 26 1.05 -4.62 -3.16
C LEU A 26 1.19 -3.09 -3.04
N ALA A 27 2.04 -2.46 -3.86
CA ALA A 27 2.20 -1.01 -3.90
C ALA A 27 0.89 -0.30 -4.34
N GLU A 28 0.21 -0.81 -5.37
CA GLU A 28 -1.11 -0.29 -5.78
C GLU A 28 -2.15 -0.40 -4.66
N VAL A 29 -2.13 -1.48 -3.88
CA VAL A 29 -3.05 -1.64 -2.75
C VAL A 29 -2.73 -0.66 -1.64
N LEU A 30 -1.45 -0.53 -1.27
CA LEU A 30 -1.01 0.47 -0.29
C LEU A 30 -1.46 1.87 -0.72
N GLU A 31 -1.24 2.26 -1.98
CA GLU A 31 -1.68 3.54 -2.53
C GLU A 31 -3.19 3.79 -2.29
N LYS A 32 -4.04 2.80 -2.62
CA LYS A 32 -5.49 2.90 -2.40
C LYS A 32 -5.84 3.09 -0.92
N ILE A 33 -5.14 2.41 -0.02
CA ILE A 33 -5.35 2.52 1.44
C ILE A 33 -4.96 3.92 1.93
N LEU A 34 -3.79 4.43 1.53
CA LEU A 34 -3.35 5.78 1.92
C LEU A 34 -4.31 6.84 1.41
N LYS A 35 -4.76 6.73 0.15
CA LYS A 35 -5.76 7.64 -0.43
C LYS A 35 -7.08 7.59 0.32
N ALA A 36 -7.54 6.41 0.73
CA ALA A 36 -8.77 6.28 1.51
C ALA A 36 -8.67 7.00 2.86
N GLU A 37 -7.55 6.85 3.58
CA GLU A 37 -7.32 7.57 4.83
C GLU A 37 -7.21 9.09 4.61
N LEU A 38 -6.49 9.51 3.57
CA LEU A 38 -6.37 10.92 3.20
C LEU A 38 -7.74 11.54 2.89
N ILE A 39 -8.57 10.87 2.09
CA ILE A 39 -9.94 11.32 1.79
C ILE A 39 -10.75 11.44 3.07
N ARG A 40 -10.66 10.47 3.99
CA ARG A 40 -11.32 10.53 5.30
C ARG A 40 -10.86 11.74 6.13
N LEU A 41 -9.60 12.15 5.98
CA LEU A 41 -9.01 13.34 6.61
C LEU A 41 -9.26 14.64 5.82
N GLY A 42 -10.15 14.62 4.81
CA GLY A 42 -10.53 15.81 4.05
C GLY A 42 -9.54 16.19 2.93
N TRP A 43 -8.68 15.27 2.49
CA TRP A 43 -7.87 15.48 1.29
C TRP A 43 -8.71 15.39 0.03
N GLU A 44 -8.53 16.34 -0.89
CA GLU A 44 -9.07 16.24 -2.23
C GLU A 44 -8.27 15.21 -3.03
N LEU A 45 -8.98 14.27 -3.66
CA LEU A 45 -8.35 13.17 -4.38
C LEU A 45 -7.49 13.69 -5.56
N GLU A 46 -6.17 13.60 -5.42
CA GLU A 46 -5.23 13.89 -6.50
C GLU A 46 -4.91 12.63 -7.33
N LYS A 47 -4.71 12.82 -8.64
CA LYS A 47 -4.23 11.76 -9.56
C LYS A 47 -2.71 11.57 -9.44
N THR A 48 -2.26 11.06 -8.30
CA THR A 48 -0.86 10.70 -8.04
C THR A 48 -0.72 9.23 -7.69
N HIS A 49 0.36 8.59 -8.13
CA HIS A 49 0.75 7.22 -7.72
C HIS A 49 2.04 7.24 -6.86
N ASP A 50 2.49 8.43 -6.48
CA ASP A 50 3.72 8.61 -5.72
C ASP A 50 3.44 8.38 -4.22
N LEU A 51 3.94 7.26 -3.69
CA LEU A 51 3.79 6.91 -2.28
C LEU A 51 4.45 7.94 -1.34
N ASN A 52 5.55 8.58 -1.75
CA ASN A 52 6.19 9.64 -0.95
C ASN A 52 5.30 10.88 -0.90
N ARG A 53 4.66 11.24 -2.01
CA ARG A 53 3.68 12.33 -2.03
C ARG A 53 2.51 12.03 -1.10
N LEU A 54 1.99 10.81 -1.11
CA LEU A 54 0.89 10.40 -0.22
C LEU A 54 1.29 10.39 1.26
N LEU A 55 2.51 9.93 1.58
CA LEU A 55 3.07 10.03 2.93
C LEU A 55 3.15 11.47 3.42
N GLN A 56 3.67 12.38 2.58
CA GLN A 56 3.76 13.80 2.95
C GLN A 56 2.37 14.38 3.25
N SER A 57 1.37 14.04 2.43
CA SER A 57 -0.01 14.46 2.70
C SER A 57 -0.57 13.90 4.03
N LEU A 58 -0.13 12.72 4.47
CA LEU A 58 -0.50 12.14 5.77
C LEU A 58 0.19 12.85 6.93
N VAL A 59 1.47 13.24 6.76
CA VAL A 59 2.22 14.06 7.71
C VAL A 59 1.53 15.40 7.93
N GLU A 60 1.20 16.11 6.84
CA GLU A 60 0.50 17.40 6.87
C GLU A 60 -0.85 17.34 7.60
N ARG A 61 -1.49 16.17 7.59
CA ARG A 61 -2.79 15.92 8.21
C ARG A 61 -2.70 15.27 9.59
N HIS A 62 -1.49 15.13 10.13
CA HIS A 62 -1.23 14.51 11.43
C HIS A 62 -1.88 13.12 11.57
N SER A 63 -1.86 12.34 10.49
CA SER A 63 -2.45 11.01 10.53
C SER A 63 -1.65 10.08 11.44
N ASP A 64 -2.35 9.40 12.34
CA ASP A 64 -1.77 8.46 13.29
C ASP A 64 -1.32 7.13 12.63
N ILE A 65 -1.74 6.86 11.39
CA ILE A 65 -1.25 5.69 10.63
C ILE A 65 0.18 5.87 10.11
N LEU A 66 0.74 7.08 10.18
CA LEU A 66 2.03 7.44 9.58
C LEU A 66 3.15 6.49 10.04
N SER A 67 3.20 6.19 11.34
CA SER A 67 4.21 5.29 11.93
C SER A 67 4.24 3.88 11.33
N VAL A 68 3.10 3.42 10.80
CA VAL A 68 2.97 2.11 10.13
C VAL A 68 3.15 2.26 8.62
N ALA A 69 2.66 3.36 8.03
CA ALA A 69 2.68 3.59 6.59
C ALA A 69 4.09 3.93 6.05
N GLU A 70 4.89 4.66 6.80
CA GLU A 70 6.24 5.12 6.40
C GLU A 70 7.17 3.96 5.99
N PRO A 71 7.45 2.94 6.84
CA PRO A 71 8.33 1.84 6.44
C PRO A 71 7.78 1.00 5.27
N LEU A 72 6.45 0.95 5.09
CA LEU A 72 5.82 0.24 3.97
C LEU A 72 6.01 1.00 2.65
N CYS A 73 5.89 2.33 2.68
CA CYS A 73 6.14 3.17 1.52
C CYS A 73 7.61 3.15 1.14
N ASP A 74 8.54 3.30 2.08
CA ASP A 74 9.98 3.20 1.80
C ASP A 74 10.37 1.85 1.18
N GLY A 75 9.74 0.78 1.68
CA GLY A 75 9.97 -0.57 1.19
C GLY A 75 9.40 -0.86 -0.20
N LEU A 76 8.39 -0.10 -0.66
CA LEU A 76 7.68 -0.34 -1.93
C LEU A 76 7.93 0.76 -2.98
N ALA A 77 8.26 1.98 -2.56
CA ALA A 77 8.62 3.11 -3.42
C ALA A 77 10.04 2.97 -4.00
N ASN A 78 10.89 2.14 -3.39
CA ASN A 78 12.22 1.79 -3.89
C ASN A 78 12.17 0.91 -5.15
N VAL A 79 11.72 1.49 -6.27
CA VAL A 79 11.94 0.97 -7.63
C VAL A 79 13.31 1.44 -8.17
N TYR A 80 13.96 2.40 -7.49
CA TYR A 80 15.13 3.12 -7.99
C TYR A 80 16.49 2.40 -7.93
N PHE A 81 16.56 1.16 -7.47
CA PHE A 81 17.85 0.44 -7.36
C PHE A 81 18.27 -0.32 -8.62
N VAL A 82 17.34 -0.61 -9.54
CA VAL A 82 17.67 -1.43 -10.73
C VAL A 82 18.33 -0.62 -11.85
N ASP A 83 18.03 0.68 -11.96
CA ASP A 83 18.45 1.48 -13.12
C ASP A 83 19.86 2.10 -12.98
N ARG A 84 20.43 2.14 -11.76
CA ARG A 84 21.68 2.87 -11.49
C ARG A 84 22.96 2.03 -11.55
N TYR A 85 22.84 0.70 -11.73
CA TYR A 85 23.99 -0.21 -11.82
C TYR A 85 23.85 -1.18 -13.00
N PRO A 86 24.23 -0.76 -14.23
CA PRO A 86 24.35 -1.68 -15.35
C PRO A 86 25.42 -2.75 -15.01
N GLY A 87 24.97 -3.98 -14.75
CA GLY A 87 25.82 -5.11 -14.36
C GLY A 87 25.51 -5.74 -13.00
N PHE A 88 24.56 -5.18 -12.24
CA PHE A 88 24.01 -5.79 -11.02
C PHE A 88 22.57 -6.23 -11.29
N ASP A 89 22.44 -7.23 -12.16
CA ASP A 89 21.22 -8.02 -12.17
C ASP A 89 21.33 -9.05 -11.04
N LEU A 90 20.20 -9.43 -10.44
CA LEU A 90 20.05 -10.51 -9.44
C LEU A 90 20.25 -10.15 -7.95
N ASP A 91 19.46 -9.24 -7.40
CA ASP A 91 19.00 -9.51 -6.02
C ASP A 91 17.94 -10.60 -6.12
N ASP A 92 18.19 -11.76 -5.49
CA ASP A 92 17.17 -12.79 -5.32
C ASP A 92 15.90 -12.15 -4.75
N PRO A 93 14.70 -12.55 -5.21
CA PRO A 93 13.46 -12.03 -4.68
C PRO A 93 13.40 -12.26 -3.17
N ASP A 94 13.41 -11.17 -2.40
CA ASP A 94 13.29 -11.20 -0.94
C ASP A 94 11.83 -11.46 -0.55
N TRP A 95 11.40 -12.70 -0.76
CA TRP A 95 10.07 -13.18 -0.39
C TRP A 95 9.77 -13.03 1.10
N PRO A 96 10.71 -13.27 2.04
CA PRO A 96 10.49 -12.98 3.46
C PRO A 96 10.11 -11.52 3.71
N LYS A 97 10.85 -10.57 3.13
CA LYS A 97 10.53 -9.13 3.23
C LYS A 97 9.19 -8.81 2.59
N LEU A 98 8.91 -9.34 1.40
CA LEU A 98 7.63 -9.10 0.73
C LEU A 98 6.46 -9.63 1.56
N ARG A 99 6.57 -10.82 2.15
CA ARG A 99 5.53 -11.37 3.06
C ARG A 99 5.33 -10.49 4.29
N ALA A 100 6.40 -10.00 4.90
CA ALA A 100 6.29 -9.06 6.02
C ALA A 100 5.58 -7.76 5.62
N GLN A 101 5.85 -7.24 4.41
CA GLN A 101 5.14 -6.10 3.85
C GLN A 101 3.66 -6.41 3.59
N VAL A 102 3.31 -7.61 3.09
CA VAL A 102 1.92 -8.05 2.91
C VAL A 102 1.16 -8.04 4.23
N GLU A 103 1.75 -8.57 5.31
CA GLU A 103 1.13 -8.54 6.64
C GLU A 103 0.94 -7.11 7.15
N GLY A 104 1.95 -6.25 6.98
CA GLY A 104 1.86 -4.83 7.36
C GLY A 104 0.76 -4.08 6.60
N VAL A 105 0.67 -4.26 5.29
CA VAL A 105 -0.41 -3.64 4.47
C VAL A 105 -1.78 -4.24 4.82
N THR A 106 -1.87 -5.53 5.15
CA THR A 106 -3.11 -6.15 5.64
C THR A 106 -3.59 -5.49 6.94
N ALA A 107 -2.69 -5.34 7.92
CA ALA A 107 -3.01 -4.68 9.18
C ALA A 107 -3.43 -3.21 8.99
N LEU A 108 -2.76 -2.51 8.08
CA LEU A 108 -3.10 -1.13 7.73
C LEU A 108 -4.48 -1.04 7.06
N LEU A 109 -4.80 -1.97 6.15
CA LEU A 109 -6.11 -2.05 5.51
C LEU A 109 -7.24 -2.21 6.54
N GLU A 110 -7.09 -3.13 7.50
CA GLU A 110 -8.09 -3.34 8.53
C GLU A 110 -8.23 -2.12 9.46
N THR A 111 -7.12 -1.45 9.77
CA THR A 111 -7.12 -0.20 10.54
C THR A 111 -7.91 0.91 9.83
N VAL A 112 -7.69 1.10 8.53
CA VAL A 112 -8.41 2.11 7.74
C VAL A 112 -9.87 1.72 7.55
N LYS A 113 -10.18 0.45 7.26
CA LYS A 113 -11.56 -0.05 7.13
C LYS A 113 -12.38 0.19 8.39
N ALA A 114 -11.81 -0.01 9.58
CA ALA A 114 -12.48 0.24 10.86
C ALA A 114 -12.83 1.73 11.09
N ARG A 115 -12.16 2.66 10.38
CA ARG A 115 -12.39 4.11 10.48
C ARG A 115 -13.38 4.63 9.45
N LEU A 116 -13.61 3.88 8.38
CA LEU A 116 -14.56 4.26 7.35
C LEU A 116 -15.98 4.06 7.89
N PRO A 117 -16.90 5.03 7.68
CA PRO A 117 -18.28 4.81 8.03
C PRO A 117 -18.80 3.58 7.28
N ALA A 118 -19.55 2.71 7.97
CA ALA A 118 -20.30 1.65 7.29
C ALA A 118 -21.15 2.31 6.19
N PRO A 119 -21.24 1.70 4.99
CA PRO A 119 -22.07 2.27 3.93
C PRO A 119 -23.47 2.44 4.50
N THR A 120 -23.89 3.70 4.68
CA THR A 120 -25.20 4.05 5.22
C THR A 120 -26.24 3.44 4.29
N ASP A 121 -26.90 2.40 4.78
CA ASP A 121 -28.08 1.81 4.17
C ASP A 121 -29.11 2.94 4.06
N THR A 122 -29.21 3.51 2.87
CA THR A 122 -30.12 4.62 2.59
C THR A 122 -31.48 3.99 2.44
N THR A 123 -32.17 3.75 3.55
CA THR A 123 -33.59 3.36 3.54
C THR A 123 -34.39 4.58 3.06
N PRO A 124 -35.06 4.52 1.89
CA PRO A 124 -36.05 5.54 1.56
C PRO A 124 -37.29 5.29 2.42
N GLY A 125 -37.68 6.29 3.20
CA GLY A 125 -38.98 6.37 3.86
C GLY A 125 -40.09 6.81 2.92
#